data_AF-A0A833H9B3-F1
#
_entry.id   AF-A0A833H9B3-F1
#
_cell.length_a   1.000
_cell.length_b   1.000
_cell.length_c   1.000
_cell.angle_alpha   90.00
_cell.angle_beta   90.00
_cell.angle_gamma   90.00
#
_symmetry.space_group_name_H-M   'P 1'
#
loop_
_entity.id
_entity.type
_entity.pdbx_description
1 polymer ?
#
loop_
_entity_poly.entity_id
_entity_poly.type
_entity_poly.pdbx_seq_one_letter_code
_entity_poly.pdbx_strand_id
1 'polypeptide(L)' 'MGKTYDRAYFERWYRRPASRLETPAELRRKVAMAVAIAERYLGRALRSARPR' A
#
# COMPACT_ATOMS: atom_id res chain seq x y z
N MET A 1 6.71 -25.80 -6.55
CA MET A 1 5.27 -25.48 -6.68
C MET A 1 5.10 -23.98 -6.54
N GLY A 2 4.76 -23.28 -7.63
CA GLY A 2 4.60 -21.82 -7.64
C GLY A 2 3.18 -21.41 -7.25
N LYS A 3 3.05 -20.29 -6.53
CA LYS A 3 1.74 -19.71 -6.28
C LYS A 3 1.21 -19.12 -7.58
N THR A 4 0.20 -19.77 -8.17
CA THR A 4 -0.47 -19.24 -9.36
C THR A 4 -1.53 -18.25 -8.90
N TYR A 5 -1.25 -16.96 -9.09
CA TYR A 5 -2.21 -15.90 -8.81
C TYR A 5 -2.93 -15.52 -10.09
N ASP A 6 -4.21 -15.90 -10.19
CA ASP A 6 -5.04 -15.59 -11.34
C ASP A 6 -5.75 -14.24 -11.21
N ARG A 7 -6.38 -13.80 -12.29
CA ARG A 7 -7.13 -12.54 -12.33
C ARG A 7 -8.26 -12.52 -11.29
N ALA A 8 -8.97 -13.63 -11.11
CA ALA A 8 -10.09 -13.72 -10.19
C ALA A 8 -9.66 -13.52 -8.72
N TYR A 9 -8.48 -14.00 -8.36
CA TYR A 9 -7.85 -13.78 -7.06
C TYR A 9 -7.57 -12.29 -6.82
N PHE A 10 -6.93 -11.61 -7.78
CA PHE A 10 -6.64 -10.17 -7.65
C PHE A 10 -7.92 -9.33 -7.60
N GLU A 11 -8.93 -9.68 -8.42
CA GLU A 11 -10.24 -9.02 -8.40
C GLU A 11 -10.93 -9.16 -7.04
N ARG A 12 -10.90 -10.36 -6.45
CA ARG A 12 -11.57 -10.65 -5.18
C ARG A 12 -10.96 -9.89 -4.01
N TRP A 13 -9.64 -9.79 -3.94
CA TRP A 13 -8.98 -9.26 -2.74
C TRP A 13 -8.57 -7.79 -2.85
N TYR A 14 -8.21 -7.31 -4.04
CA TYR A 14 -7.60 -5.98 -4.19
C TYR A 14 -8.46 -4.94 -4.90
N ARG A 15 -9.36 -5.36 -5.81
CA ARG A 15 -10.10 -4.41 -6.67
C ARG A 15 -11.51 -4.09 -6.19
N ARG A 16 -12.10 -4.89 -5.30
CA ARG A 16 -13.43 -4.61 -4.74
C ARG A 16 -13.32 -3.69 -3.52
N PRO A 17 -13.97 -2.53 -3.50
CA PRO A 17 -13.99 -1.66 -2.31
C PRO A 17 -14.54 -2.37 -1.06
N ALA A 18 -15.50 -3.29 -1.26
CA ALA A 18 -16.08 -4.11 -0.19
C ALA A 18 -15.14 -5.20 0.36
N SER A 19 -14.09 -5.58 -0.39
CA SER A 19 -13.06 -6.51 0.09
C SER A 19 -11.89 -5.80 0.75
N ARG A 20 -11.90 -4.46 0.82
CA ARG A 20 -10.90 -3.72 1.59
C ARG A 20 -11.15 -4.04 3.06
N LEU A 21 -10.21 -4.80 3.62
CA LEU A 21 -10.16 -5.09 5.05
C LEU A 21 -9.97 -3.83 5.89
N GLU A 22 -9.60 -2.70 5.26
CA GLU A 22 -9.23 -1.46 5.93
C GLU A 22 -9.90 -0.25 5.27
N THR A 23 -10.39 0.65 6.10
CA THR A 23 -10.94 1.93 5.68
C THR A 23 -9.84 2.82 5.08
N PRO A 24 -10.19 3.77 4.20
CA PRO A 24 -9.23 4.76 3.71
C PRO A 24 -8.53 5.55 4.83
N ALA A 25 -9.16 5.71 5.99
CA ALA A 25 -8.55 6.36 7.15
C ALA A 25 -7.45 5.50 7.80
N GLU A 26 -7.69 4.20 7.94
CA GLU A 26 -6.69 3.25 8.47
C GLU A 26 -5.49 3.15 7.54
N LEU A 27 -5.72 3.06 6.24
CA LEU A 27 -4.66 3.07 5.24
C LEU A 27 -3.80 4.34 5.36
N ARG A 28 -4.42 5.51 5.47
CA ARG A 28 -3.68 6.78 5.64
C ARG A 28 -2.81 6.79 6.89
N ARG A 29 -3.31 6.28 8.03
CA ARG A 29 -2.52 6.19 9.27
C ARG A 29 -1.30 5.27 9.11
N LYS A 30 -1.47 4.12 8.46
CA LYS A 30 -0.36 3.18 8.20
C LYS A 30 0.67 3.76 7.25
N VAL A 31 0.22 4.44 6.19
CA VAL A 31 1.11 5.13 5.25
C VAL A 31 1.92 6.20 5.99
N ALA A 32 1.27 7.03 6.81
CA ALA A 32 1.96 8.06 7.59
C ALA A 32 3.03 7.47 8.53
N MET A 33 2.70 6.37 9.22
CA MET A 33 3.66 5.65 10.08
C MET A 33 4.88 5.15 9.30
N ALA A 34 4.65 4.48 8.16
CA ALA A 34 5.73 3.92 7.35
C ALA A 34 6.63 5.02 6.75
N VAL A 35 6.04 6.14 6.29
CA VAL A 35 6.79 7.31 5.80
C VAL A 35 7.67 7.89 6.90
N ALA A 36 7.12 8.13 8.10
CA ALA A 36 7.88 8.70 9.21
C ALA A 36 9.07 7.83 9.61
N ILE A 37 8.89 6.50 9.66
CA ILE A 37 9.98 5.56 9.92
C ILE A 37 11.06 5.67 8.84
N ALA A 38 10.66 5.65 7.56
CA ALA A 38 11.61 5.74 6.46
C ALA A 38 12.41 7.06 6.50
N GLU A 39 11.75 8.19 6.71
CA GLU A 39 12.40 9.49 6.81
C GLU A 39 13.37 9.58 8.00
N ARG A 40 13.00 8.96 9.15
CA ARG A 40 13.88 8.89 10.32
C ARG A 40 15.20 8.18 10.03
N TYR A 41 15.16 7.10 9.25
CA TYR A 41 16.35 6.34 8.87
C TYR A 41 17.13 6.96 7.71
N LEU A 42 16.43 7.62 6.78
CA LEU A 42 17.07 8.28 5.64
C LEU A 42 17.68 9.64 6.00
N GLY A 43 17.26 10.27 7.10
CA GLY A 43 17.70 11.61 7.50
C GLY A 43 17.23 12.71 6.54
N ARG A 44 16.26 12.41 5.66
CA ARG A 44 15.69 13.34 4.69
C ARG A 44 14.25 12.99 4.37
N ALA A 45 13.50 13.98 3.91
CA ALA A 45 12.14 13.78 3.42
C ALA A 45 12.10 12.83 2.22
N LEU A 46 11.07 11.98 2.17
CA LEU A 46 10.74 11.19 1.00
C LEU A 46 10.17 12.11 -0.09
N ARG A 47 10.50 11.81 -1.34
CA ARG A 47 9.94 12.50 -2.50
C ARG A 47 9.14 11.49 -3.29
N SER A 48 7.91 11.84 -3.67
CA SER A 48 7.15 11.00 -4.59
C SER A 48 7.95 10.92 -5.89
N ALA A 49 8.21 9.71 -6.37
CA ALA A 49 8.63 9.53 -7.75
C ALA A 49 7.43 9.93 -8.61
N ARG A 50 7.37 11.21 -9.02
CA ARG A 50 6.40 11.65 -10.01
C ARG A 50 6.68 10.84 -11.28
N PRO A 51 5.72 10.10 -11.84
CA PRO A 51 5.91 9.56 -13.18
C PRO A 51 6.00 10.75 -14.12
N ARG A 52 7.03 10.77 -14.95
CA ARG A 52 7.09 11.63 -16.14
C ARG A 52 6.09 11.11 -17.16
#